data_AF-R1C569-F1
#
_entry.id   AF-R1C569-F1
#
_cell.length_a   1.000
_cell.length_b   1.000
_cell.length_c   1.000
_cell.angle_alpha   90.00
_cell.angle_beta   90.00
_cell.angle_gamma   90.00
#
_symmetry.space_group_name_H-M   'P 1'
#
loop_
_entity.id
_entity.type
_entity.pdbx_description
1 polymer ?
#
loop_
_entity_poly.entity_id
_entity_poly.type
_entity_poly.pdbx_seq_one_letter_code
_entity_poly.pdbx_strand_id
1 'polypeptide(L)'
;VLSDEPRIFLQPGFLTEEECEKLISLAASRLEVPLLRAADSDFELIEPSSETAVHQRAILEPDWELELPWLQSIVKRMHVFARVPIQHGEPLHVGRYRDDEQFPLHRDSFGSPWAPGYVDTHGGRHATMMVYLRNVSSGGHTVFPFVPAGAEDEALLRVKPVAGTALLFYNHDVDGYFNPLSMHGGCPPGPGEEKWIAQRWFYQR
;
A
#
# COMPACT_ATOMS: atom_id res chain seq x y z
N VAL A 1 10.98 -10.92 8.79
CA VAL A 1 11.43 -10.39 7.47
C VAL A 1 10.88 -11.34 6.42
N LEU A 2 10.31 -10.84 5.32
CA LEU A 2 9.79 -11.67 4.23
C LEU A 2 10.75 -11.71 3.04
N SER A 3 11.48 -10.63 2.78
CA SER A 3 12.56 -10.58 1.79
C SER A 3 13.59 -9.53 2.17
N ASP A 4 14.84 -9.79 1.82
CA ASP A 4 15.94 -8.81 1.91
C ASP A 4 16.08 -8.01 0.60
N GLU A 5 15.62 -8.54 -0.53
CA GLU A 5 15.68 -7.89 -1.84
C GLU A 5 14.38 -8.16 -2.65
N PRO A 6 13.51 -7.14 -2.86
CA PRO A 6 13.53 -5.87 -2.15
C PRO A 6 13.25 -6.11 -0.67
N ARG A 7 13.56 -5.13 0.18
CA ARG A 7 13.34 -5.24 1.62
C ARG A 7 11.83 -5.25 1.91
N ILE A 8 11.32 -6.35 2.45
CA ILE A 8 9.89 -6.53 2.79
C ILE A 8 9.78 -7.05 4.23
N PHE A 9 8.99 -6.36 5.05
CA PHE A 9 8.75 -6.66 6.44
C PHE A 9 7.27 -6.84 6.73
N LEU A 10 6.94 -7.87 7.49
CA LEU A 10 5.60 -8.13 7.99
C LEU A 10 5.60 -8.02 9.51
N GLN A 11 4.64 -7.28 10.07
CA GLN A 11 4.48 -7.08 11.50
C GLN A 11 3.02 -7.36 11.90
N PRO A 12 2.72 -8.58 12.38
CA PRO A 12 1.43 -8.89 12.99
C PRO A 12 1.18 -8.05 14.25
N GLY A 13 -0.09 -7.75 14.53
CA GLY A 13 -0.50 -6.98 15.71
C GLY A 13 0.04 -5.55 15.75
N PHE A 14 0.35 -4.97 14.58
CA PHE A 14 0.80 -3.59 14.46
C PHE A 14 -0.29 -2.59 14.88
N LEU A 15 -1.54 -2.85 14.47
CA LEU A 15 -2.73 -2.21 15.01
C LEU A 15 -3.56 -3.21 15.82
N THR A 16 -4.25 -2.66 16.82
CA THR A 16 -5.32 -3.35 17.53
C THR A 16 -6.59 -3.41 16.68
N GLU A 17 -7.48 -4.36 17.00
CA GLU A 17 -8.79 -4.46 16.35
C GLU A 17 -9.62 -3.16 16.49
N GLU A 18 -9.53 -2.50 17.64
CA GLU A 18 -10.19 -1.21 17.89
C GLU A 18 -9.64 -0.09 16.97
N GLU A 19 -8.31 -0.02 16.79
CA GLU A 19 -7.69 0.92 15.86
C GLU A 19 -8.10 0.64 14.41
N CYS A 20 -8.19 -0.63 14.02
CA CYS A 20 -8.68 -1.03 12.69
C CYS A 20 -10.11 -0.55 12.45
N GLU A 21 -11.04 -0.81 13.39
CA GLU A 21 -12.43 -0.40 13.21
C GLU A 21 -12.65 1.11 13.29
N LYS A 22 -11.82 1.84 14.05
CA LYS A 22 -11.82 3.31 14.03
C LYS A 22 -11.45 3.86 12.65
N LEU A 23 -10.42 3.31 12.00
CA LEU A 23 -10.01 3.70 10.65
C LEU A 23 -11.09 3.39 9.62
N ILE A 24 -11.69 2.19 9.68
CA ILE A 24 -12.79 1.79 8.79
C ILE A 24 -13.99 2.73 8.97
N SER A 25 -14.41 2.96 10.20
CA SER A 25 -15.57 3.82 10.51
C SER A 25 -15.35 5.26 10.05
N LEU A 26 -14.14 5.80 10.25
CA LEU A 26 -13.79 7.15 9.78
C LEU A 26 -13.82 7.24 8.24
N ALA A 27 -13.37 6.20 7.55
CA ALA A 27 -13.27 6.19 6.09
C ALA A 27 -14.60 5.84 5.37
N ALA A 28 -15.45 4.99 5.97
CA ALA A 28 -16.58 4.35 5.27
C ALA A 28 -17.56 5.34 4.62
N SER A 29 -17.84 6.47 5.27
CA SER A 29 -18.75 7.50 4.73
C SER A 29 -18.09 8.45 3.72
N ARG A 30 -16.81 8.23 3.39
CA ARG A 30 -15.95 9.10 2.56
C ARG A 30 -15.28 8.33 1.42
N LEU A 31 -15.70 7.09 1.19
CA LEU A 31 -15.16 6.24 0.15
C LEU A 31 -15.60 6.77 -1.22
N GLU A 32 -14.63 7.11 -2.04
CA GLU A 32 -14.83 7.53 -3.43
C GLU A 32 -14.08 6.58 -4.38
N VAL A 33 -14.58 6.45 -5.60
CA VAL A 33 -13.88 5.74 -6.66
C VAL A 33 -12.88 6.73 -7.27
N PRO A 34 -11.56 6.51 -7.15
CA PRO A 34 -10.57 7.45 -7.69
C PRO A 34 -10.56 7.39 -9.22
N LEU A 35 -10.54 8.56 -9.86
CA LEU A 35 -10.20 8.65 -11.27
C LEU A 35 -8.72 8.26 -11.49
N LEU A 36 -8.44 7.58 -12.60
CA LEU A 36 -7.10 7.16 -12.98
C LEU A 36 -6.54 8.10 -14.04
N ARG A 37 -5.23 8.30 -14.08
CA ARG A 37 -4.58 9.00 -15.20
C ARG A 37 -4.48 8.03 -16.38
N ALA A 38 -4.88 8.49 -17.57
CA ALA A 38 -4.73 7.70 -18.79
C ALA A 38 -3.24 7.42 -19.06
N ALA A 39 -2.91 6.21 -19.51
CA ALA A 39 -1.51 5.81 -19.77
C ALA A 39 -0.83 6.70 -20.82
N ASP A 40 -1.61 7.23 -21.77
CA ASP A 40 -1.11 7.95 -22.94
C ASP A 40 -1.26 9.48 -22.81
N SER A 41 -1.70 9.98 -21.65
CA SER A 41 -2.00 11.40 -21.45
C SER A 41 -1.74 11.86 -20.02
N ASP A 42 -0.99 12.95 -19.89
CA ASP A 42 -0.72 13.58 -18.59
C ASP A 42 -1.90 14.39 -18.03
N PHE A 43 -2.92 14.65 -18.83
CA PHE A 43 -4.03 15.53 -18.45
C PHE A 43 -5.37 14.84 -18.41
N GLU A 44 -5.50 13.67 -19.03
CA GLU A 44 -6.76 12.94 -19.10
C GLU A 44 -6.94 12.01 -17.91
N LEU A 45 -8.12 12.14 -17.29
CA LEU A 45 -8.57 11.28 -16.21
C LEU A 45 -9.66 10.35 -16.75
N ILE A 46 -9.51 9.06 -16.50
CA ILE A 46 -10.44 8.01 -16.91
C ILE A 46 -11.07 7.35 -15.69
N GLU A 47 -12.29 6.85 -15.85
CA GLU A 47 -12.92 6.02 -14.83
C GLU A 47 -12.21 4.66 -14.76
N PRO A 48 -12.05 4.08 -13.57
CA PRO A 48 -11.46 2.77 -13.43
C PRO A 48 -12.34 1.68 -14.04
N SER A 49 -11.70 0.66 -14.58
CA SER A 49 -12.30 -0.58 -15.04
C SER A 49 -11.66 -1.75 -14.29
N SER A 50 -12.25 -2.95 -14.43
CA SER A 50 -11.69 -4.20 -13.89
C SER A 50 -10.22 -4.44 -14.28
N GLU A 51 -9.77 -3.82 -15.39
CA GLU A 51 -8.40 -3.94 -15.91
C GLU A 51 -7.42 -2.92 -15.31
N THR A 52 -7.88 -1.79 -14.78
CA THR A 52 -7.01 -0.64 -14.44
C THR A 52 -6.87 -0.35 -12.95
N ALA A 53 -7.90 -0.62 -12.14
CA ALA A 53 -7.93 -0.77 -10.67
C ALA A 53 -9.31 -0.35 -10.17
N VAL A 54 -10.16 -1.30 -9.79
CA VAL A 54 -11.45 -0.98 -9.16
C VAL A 54 -11.25 -1.10 -7.67
N HIS A 55 -11.30 0.02 -6.96
CA HIS A 55 -11.36 0.07 -5.50
C HIS A 55 -11.91 1.41 -5.08
N GLN A 56 -12.42 1.48 -3.86
CA GLN A 56 -12.79 2.76 -3.26
C GLN A 56 -11.70 3.19 -2.29
N ARG A 57 -11.46 4.49 -2.18
CA ARG A 57 -10.53 5.05 -1.19
C ARG A 57 -11.08 6.30 -0.53
N ALA A 58 -10.67 6.52 0.71
CA ALA A 58 -10.78 7.78 1.41
C ALA A 58 -9.36 8.29 1.73
N ILE A 59 -9.10 9.56 1.48
CA ILE A 59 -7.87 10.23 1.92
C ILE A 59 -8.21 10.92 3.24
N LEU A 60 -7.50 10.58 4.31
CA LEU A 60 -7.69 11.26 5.59
C LEU A 60 -6.98 12.60 5.55
N GLU A 61 -7.68 13.65 5.96
CA GLU A 61 -7.15 15.01 5.92
C GLU A 61 -5.97 15.14 6.91
N PRO A 62 -4.86 15.81 6.51
CA PRO A 62 -3.71 16.00 7.39
C PRO A 62 -4.05 16.63 8.73
N ASP A 63 -5.01 17.56 8.76
CA ASP A 63 -5.43 18.24 9.98
C ASP A 63 -6.08 17.26 10.98
N TRP A 64 -6.70 16.17 10.54
CA TRP A 64 -7.25 15.16 11.44
C TRP A 64 -6.15 14.39 12.17
N GLU A 65 -4.95 14.25 11.59
CA GLU A 65 -3.79 13.69 12.30
C GLU A 65 -3.34 14.59 13.46
N LEU A 66 -3.73 15.86 13.47
CA LEU A 66 -3.49 16.79 14.57
C LEU A 66 -4.65 16.80 15.57
N GLU A 67 -5.89 16.69 15.09
CA GLU A 67 -7.10 16.77 15.90
C GLU A 67 -7.47 15.45 16.61
N LEU A 68 -7.07 14.31 16.05
CA LEU A 68 -7.41 12.98 16.57
C LEU A 68 -6.16 12.31 17.18
N PRO A 69 -5.98 12.32 18.53
CA PRO A 69 -4.78 11.79 19.16
C PRO A 69 -4.50 10.31 18.84
N TRP A 70 -5.55 9.51 18.65
CA TRP A 70 -5.43 8.10 18.29
C TRP A 70 -4.89 7.92 16.87
N LEU A 71 -5.33 8.74 15.91
CA LEU A 71 -4.84 8.71 14.53
C LEU A 71 -3.39 9.17 14.48
N GLN A 72 -3.07 10.24 15.21
CA GLN A 72 -1.69 10.71 15.37
C GLN A 72 -0.77 9.60 15.90
N SER A 73 -1.24 8.83 16.89
CA SER A 73 -0.45 7.73 17.45
C SER A 73 -0.19 6.63 16.43
N ILE A 74 -1.17 6.30 15.57
CA ILE A 74 -1.01 5.32 14.50
C ILE A 74 0.03 5.82 13.50
N VAL A 75 -0.11 7.04 13.01
CA VAL A 75 0.81 7.63 12.02
C VAL A 75 2.24 7.70 12.57
N LYS A 76 2.42 8.18 13.80
CA LYS A 76 3.74 8.17 14.47
C LYS A 76 4.34 6.77 14.54
N ARG A 77 3.53 5.75 14.87
CA ARG A 77 3.97 4.35 14.91
C ARG A 77 4.42 3.86 13.53
N MET A 78 3.71 4.24 12.47
CA MET A 78 4.08 3.89 11.09
C MET A 78 5.43 4.51 10.70
N HIS A 79 5.65 5.78 11.02
CA HIS A 79 6.91 6.46 10.75
C HIS A 79 8.10 5.87 11.53
N VAL A 80 7.90 5.52 12.81
CA VAL A 80 8.93 4.83 13.61
C VAL A 80 9.28 3.47 13.00
N PHE A 81 8.28 2.71 12.57
CA PHE A 81 8.48 1.39 11.96
C PHE A 81 9.19 1.49 10.60
N ALA A 82 8.77 2.42 9.75
CA ALA A 82 9.37 2.69 8.45
C ALA A 82 10.76 3.36 8.53
N ARG A 83 11.12 3.90 9.71
CA ARG A 83 12.33 4.70 9.96
C ARG A 83 12.43 5.92 9.05
N VAL A 84 11.30 6.60 8.83
CA VAL A 84 11.20 7.81 8.00
C VAL A 84 10.72 8.99 8.84
N PRO A 85 11.31 10.19 8.71
CA PRO A 85 10.81 11.41 9.38
C PRO A 85 9.32 11.67 9.11
N ILE A 86 8.62 12.24 10.09
CA ILE A 86 7.17 12.48 10.03
C ILE A 86 6.78 13.38 8.83
N GLN A 87 7.69 14.27 8.42
CA GLN A 87 7.46 15.25 7.35
C GLN A 87 7.44 14.63 5.96
N HIS A 88 7.94 13.40 5.79
CA HIS A 88 8.09 12.78 4.47
C HIS A 88 6.95 11.77 4.17
N GLY A 89 5.88 11.77 4.96
CA GLY A 89 4.73 10.88 4.74
C GLY A 89 3.64 11.59 3.96
N GLU A 90 3.11 10.94 2.92
CA GLU A 90 1.83 11.34 2.33
C GLU A 90 0.68 11.19 3.35
N PRO A 91 -0.48 11.84 3.13
CA PRO A 91 -1.67 11.61 3.95
C PRO A 91 -2.02 10.12 4.05
N LEU A 92 -2.65 9.69 5.14
CA LEU A 92 -3.08 8.30 5.27
C LEU A 92 -4.28 8.02 4.36
N HIS A 93 -4.20 6.97 3.55
CA HIS A 93 -5.29 6.51 2.69
C HIS A 93 -5.94 5.28 3.30
N VAL A 94 -7.27 5.19 3.25
CA VAL A 94 -8.00 3.97 3.61
C VAL A 94 -8.72 3.45 2.37
N GLY A 95 -8.35 2.26 1.92
CA GLY A 95 -8.89 1.60 0.72
C GLY A 95 -9.82 0.45 1.06
N ARG A 96 -10.84 0.22 0.22
CA ARG A 96 -11.75 -0.91 0.25
C ARG A 96 -11.81 -1.60 -1.11
N TYR A 97 -11.72 -2.93 -1.09
CA TYR A 97 -11.90 -3.81 -2.23
C TYR A 97 -13.00 -4.84 -1.93
N ARG A 98 -13.96 -4.97 -2.85
CA ARG A 98 -14.96 -6.04 -2.95
C ARG A 98 -14.40 -7.26 -3.68
N ASP A 99 -15.15 -8.34 -3.74
CA ASP A 99 -14.73 -9.64 -4.28
C ASP A 99 -14.45 -9.69 -5.79
N ASP A 100 -14.87 -8.68 -6.54
CA ASP A 100 -14.55 -8.46 -7.97
C ASP A 100 -13.51 -7.35 -8.20
N GLU A 101 -13.04 -6.72 -7.12
CA GLU A 101 -12.16 -5.55 -7.13
C GLU A 101 -10.71 -5.95 -6.88
N GLN A 102 -9.80 -5.45 -7.71
CA GLN A 102 -8.37 -5.75 -7.64
C GLN A 102 -7.53 -4.49 -7.84
N PHE A 103 -6.26 -4.59 -7.46
CA PHE A 103 -5.24 -3.62 -7.84
C PHE A 103 -4.20 -4.31 -8.72
N PRO A 104 -4.11 -3.96 -10.02
CA PRO A 104 -3.14 -4.56 -10.93
C PRO A 104 -1.69 -4.41 -10.45
N LEU A 105 -0.81 -5.20 -11.07
CA LEU A 105 0.62 -5.09 -10.79
C LEU A 105 1.11 -3.69 -11.17
N HIS A 106 1.75 -3.02 -10.21
CA HIS A 106 2.19 -1.64 -10.35
C HIS A 106 3.43 -1.38 -9.50
N ARG A 107 3.89 -0.13 -9.59
CA ARG A 107 4.97 0.43 -8.79
C ARG A 107 4.42 1.62 -8.04
N ASP A 108 4.81 1.76 -6.78
CA ASP A 108 4.40 2.90 -5.99
C ASP A 108 5.24 4.14 -6.26
N SER A 109 6.52 3.97 -6.56
CA SER A 109 7.41 5.09 -6.88
C SER A 109 7.39 5.42 -8.37
N PHE A 110 7.56 6.70 -8.68
CA PHE A 110 7.60 7.23 -10.05
C PHE A 110 9.03 7.20 -10.59
N GLY A 111 9.20 6.75 -11.83
CA GLY A 111 10.48 6.71 -12.51
C GLY A 111 10.36 5.92 -13.82
N SER A 112 10.96 6.42 -14.90
CA SER A 112 10.87 5.76 -16.21
C SER A 112 11.48 4.37 -16.15
N PRO A 113 10.75 3.30 -16.52
CA PRO A 113 11.32 1.95 -16.64
C PRO A 113 12.43 1.84 -17.70
N TRP A 114 12.56 2.83 -18.57
CA TRP A 114 13.46 2.82 -19.73
C TRP A 114 14.79 3.55 -19.49
N ALA A 115 15.06 3.99 -18.27
CA ALA A 115 16.32 4.63 -17.89
C ALA A 115 17.03 3.83 -16.77
N PRO A 116 17.74 2.73 -17.10
CA PRO A 116 18.65 2.08 -16.16
C PRO A 116 19.64 3.10 -15.60
N GLY A 117 19.72 3.22 -14.27
CA GLY A 117 20.56 4.22 -13.61
C GLY A 117 19.90 5.58 -13.33
N TYR A 118 18.57 5.69 -13.48
CA TYR A 118 17.84 6.86 -12.99
C TYR A 118 17.82 6.86 -11.45
N VAL A 119 18.65 7.70 -10.85
CA VAL A 119 18.46 8.11 -9.45
C VAL A 119 17.19 8.93 -9.43
N ASP A 120 16.25 8.55 -8.57
CA ASP A 120 15.07 9.38 -8.34
C ASP A 120 15.47 10.65 -7.57
N THR A 121 15.90 11.66 -8.32
CA THR A 121 16.26 12.97 -7.78
C THR A 121 15.04 13.84 -7.48
N HIS A 122 13.83 13.37 -7.81
CA HIS A 122 12.59 14.15 -7.71
C HIS A 122 11.73 13.79 -6.49
N GLY A 123 12.22 12.90 -5.62
CA GLY A 123 11.57 12.62 -4.34
C GLY A 123 10.40 11.66 -4.46
N GLY A 124 10.53 10.59 -5.24
CA GLY A 124 9.52 9.54 -5.27
C GLY A 124 9.45 8.72 -3.97
N ARG A 125 8.51 7.79 -3.98
CA ARG A 125 8.04 7.06 -2.79
C ARG A 125 9.04 5.97 -2.43
N HIS A 126 10.01 6.31 -1.60
CA HIS A 126 11.05 5.41 -1.09
C HIS A 126 10.50 4.13 -0.45
N ALA A 127 9.41 4.24 0.31
CA ALA A 127 8.79 3.11 0.97
C ALA A 127 7.26 3.22 0.98
N THR A 128 6.61 2.06 1.06
CA THR A 128 5.17 1.95 1.24
C THR A 128 4.89 1.10 2.46
N MET A 129 3.96 1.55 3.28
CA MET A 129 3.41 0.75 4.36
C MET A 129 1.91 0.63 4.20
N MET A 130 1.44 -0.62 4.21
CA MET A 130 0.03 -0.93 4.31
C MET A 130 -0.26 -1.70 5.59
N VAL A 131 -1.45 -1.53 6.15
CA VAL A 131 -1.96 -2.33 7.26
C VAL A 131 -3.32 -2.88 6.85
N TYR A 132 -3.50 -4.19 6.96
CA TYR A 132 -4.80 -4.81 6.73
C TYR A 132 -5.73 -4.49 7.90
N LEU A 133 -6.91 -3.98 7.61
CA LEU A 133 -7.89 -3.57 8.62
C LEU A 133 -8.95 -4.65 8.89
N ARG A 134 -9.05 -5.65 8.01
CA ARG A 134 -9.92 -6.82 8.19
C ARG A 134 -9.20 -8.11 7.81
N ASN A 135 -9.67 -9.20 8.42
CA ASN A 135 -9.32 -10.55 7.98
C ASN A 135 -10.05 -10.83 6.65
N VAL A 136 -9.35 -11.49 5.74
CA VAL A 136 -9.95 -12.00 4.49
C VAL A 136 -9.75 -13.51 4.45
N SER A 137 -10.84 -14.26 4.42
CA SER A 137 -10.79 -15.72 4.53
C SER A 137 -10.13 -16.37 3.31
N SER A 138 -10.44 -15.85 2.12
CA SER A 138 -9.95 -16.32 0.81
C SER A 138 -9.73 -15.15 -0.14
N GLY A 139 -8.76 -15.26 -1.07
CA GLY A 139 -8.40 -14.16 -1.96
C GLY A 139 -7.69 -12.99 -1.25
N GLY A 140 -7.70 -11.81 -1.85
CA GLY A 140 -7.28 -10.54 -1.23
C GLY A 140 -5.78 -10.35 -1.03
N HIS A 141 -4.95 -11.33 -1.39
CA HIS A 141 -3.50 -11.30 -1.15
C HIS A 141 -2.84 -10.05 -1.74
N THR A 142 -1.84 -9.51 -1.05
CA THR A 142 -0.84 -8.64 -1.69
C THR A 142 0.25 -9.54 -2.25
N VAL A 143 0.59 -9.38 -3.53
CA VAL A 143 1.52 -10.27 -4.23
C VAL A 143 2.74 -9.50 -4.74
N PHE A 144 3.92 -10.14 -4.66
CA PHE A 144 5.18 -9.64 -5.20
C PHE A 144 5.70 -10.67 -6.22
N PRO A 145 5.39 -10.52 -7.52
CA PRO A 145 5.63 -11.55 -8.54
C PRO A 145 7.12 -11.88 -8.77
N PHE A 146 8.02 -10.96 -8.41
CA PHE A 146 9.46 -11.13 -8.61
C PHE A 146 10.22 -11.53 -7.34
N VAL A 147 9.51 -11.72 -6.23
CA VAL A 147 10.10 -12.13 -4.96
C VAL A 147 9.72 -13.59 -4.72
N PRO A 148 10.69 -14.51 -4.59
CA PRO A 148 10.39 -15.91 -4.33
C PRO A 148 9.78 -16.06 -2.93
N ALA A 149 8.79 -16.94 -2.77
CA ALA A 149 8.15 -17.19 -1.48
C ALA A 149 9.03 -17.97 -0.49
N GLY A 150 10.14 -18.55 -0.96
CA GLY A 150 11.04 -19.38 -0.18
C GLY A 150 10.53 -20.80 0.13
N ALA A 151 9.27 -21.12 -0.23
CA ALA A 151 8.73 -22.47 -0.20
C ALA A 151 8.87 -23.14 -1.58
N GLU A 152 9.19 -24.44 -1.61
CA GLU A 152 9.54 -25.19 -2.83
C GLU A 152 8.46 -25.15 -3.93
N ASP A 153 7.20 -24.93 -3.56
CA ASP A 153 6.05 -24.94 -4.48
C ASP A 153 5.43 -23.56 -4.76
N GLU A 154 5.93 -22.48 -4.14
CA GLU A 154 5.40 -21.13 -4.34
C GLU A 154 6.36 -20.25 -5.16
N ALA A 155 5.99 -20.02 -6.42
CA ALA A 155 6.79 -19.25 -7.37
C ALA A 155 6.96 -17.77 -6.99
N LEU A 156 6.08 -17.22 -6.15
CA LEU A 156 6.08 -15.79 -5.80
C LEU A 156 5.56 -15.55 -4.38
N LEU A 157 6.04 -14.48 -3.74
CA LEU A 157 5.64 -14.07 -2.40
C LEU A 157 4.20 -13.54 -2.38
N ARG A 158 3.38 -14.13 -1.51
CA ARG A 158 1.97 -13.73 -1.28
C ARG A 158 1.76 -13.44 0.19
N VAL A 159 1.14 -12.30 0.49
CA VAL A 159 0.82 -11.89 1.85
C VAL A 159 -0.69 -11.90 2.03
N LYS A 160 -1.19 -12.78 2.90
CA LYS A 160 -2.62 -12.89 3.21
C LYS A 160 -3.08 -11.72 4.10
N PRO A 161 -4.25 -11.11 3.84
CA PRO A 161 -4.79 -10.07 4.72
C PRO A 161 -5.21 -10.64 6.07
N VAL A 162 -4.56 -10.16 7.13
CA VAL A 162 -4.90 -10.46 8.53
C VAL A 162 -4.99 -9.13 9.27
N ALA A 163 -6.13 -8.86 9.90
CA ALA A 163 -6.42 -7.60 10.57
C ALA A 163 -5.29 -7.19 11.54
N GLY A 164 -4.95 -5.91 11.52
CA GLY A 164 -3.89 -5.33 12.34
C GLY A 164 -2.47 -5.66 11.88
N THR A 165 -2.28 -6.47 10.84
CA THR A 165 -0.95 -6.81 10.33
C THR A 165 -0.45 -5.73 9.37
N ALA A 166 0.72 -5.18 9.66
CA ALA A 166 1.40 -4.25 8.77
C ALA A 166 2.36 -4.96 7.81
N LEU A 167 2.39 -4.50 6.58
CA LEU A 167 3.33 -4.86 5.53
C LEU A 167 4.05 -3.58 5.10
N LEU A 168 5.36 -3.54 5.33
CA LEU A 168 6.26 -2.47 4.92
C LEU A 168 7.18 -3.01 3.83
N PHE A 169 7.28 -2.32 2.71
CA PHE A 169 8.25 -2.64 1.66
C PHE A 169 8.90 -1.38 1.12
N TYR A 170 10.15 -1.51 0.71
CA TYR A 170 10.93 -0.42 0.14
C TYR A 170 10.91 -0.51 -1.38
N ASN A 171 10.57 0.60 -2.03
CA ASN A 171 10.58 0.71 -3.48
C ASN A 171 11.97 1.00 -4.03
N HIS A 172 12.85 1.55 -3.19
CA HIS A 172 14.24 1.85 -3.55
C HIS A 172 15.24 1.05 -2.69
N ASP A 173 16.38 0.75 -3.30
CA ASP A 173 17.54 0.18 -2.64
C ASP A 173 18.22 1.18 -1.70
N VAL A 174 19.18 0.69 -0.92
CA VAL A 174 19.90 1.51 0.09
C VAL A 174 20.73 2.63 -0.53
N ASP A 175 21.10 2.49 -1.80
CA ASP A 175 21.80 3.48 -2.61
C ASP A 175 20.82 4.50 -3.28
N GLY A 176 19.51 4.30 -3.10
CA GLY A 176 18.46 5.21 -3.55
C GLY A 176 17.94 4.93 -4.96
N TYR A 177 18.44 3.90 -5.66
CA TYR A 177 17.89 3.51 -6.96
C TYR A 177 16.57 2.75 -6.79
N PHE A 178 15.67 2.90 -7.76
CA PHE A 178 14.44 2.14 -7.79
C PHE A 178 14.72 0.64 -7.93
N ASN A 179 14.13 -0.17 -7.06
CA ASN A 179 14.25 -1.62 -7.09
C ASN A 179 13.09 -2.22 -7.91
N PRO A 180 13.33 -2.76 -9.12
CA PRO A 180 12.27 -3.30 -9.98
C PRO A 180 11.55 -4.52 -9.40
N LEU A 181 12.15 -5.20 -8.43
CA LEU A 181 11.56 -6.35 -7.76
C LEU A 181 10.47 -5.95 -6.75
N SER A 182 10.34 -4.65 -6.42
CA SER A 182 9.28 -4.12 -5.55
C SER A 182 7.91 -3.99 -6.22
N MET A 183 7.81 -4.40 -7.50
CA MET A 183 6.53 -4.48 -8.20
C MET A 183 5.56 -5.37 -7.41
N HIS A 184 4.32 -4.91 -7.24
CA HIS A 184 3.34 -5.61 -6.43
C HIS A 184 1.92 -5.32 -6.90
N GLY A 185 0.95 -6.09 -6.39
CA GLY A 185 -0.47 -5.90 -6.68
C GLY A 185 -1.37 -6.50 -5.61
N GLY A 186 -2.66 -6.22 -5.71
CA GLY A 186 -3.70 -6.75 -4.82
C GLY A 186 -4.62 -7.69 -5.58
N CYS A 187 -4.62 -8.98 -5.22
CA CYS A 187 -5.59 -9.94 -5.73
C CYS A 187 -7.02 -9.58 -5.26
N PRO A 188 -8.05 -9.94 -6.05
CA PRO A 188 -9.42 -9.81 -5.60
C PRO A 188 -9.69 -10.67 -4.35
N PRO A 189 -10.39 -10.15 -3.33
CA PRO A 189 -11.01 -10.94 -2.27
C PRO A 189 -11.88 -12.07 -2.83
N GLY A 190 -12.06 -13.13 -2.05
CA GLY A 190 -12.97 -14.21 -2.42
C GLY A 190 -14.44 -13.79 -2.31
N PRO A 191 -15.38 -14.60 -2.84
CA PRO A 191 -16.80 -14.24 -2.89
C PRO A 191 -17.38 -13.84 -1.52
N GLY A 192 -18.01 -12.66 -1.46
CA GLY A 192 -18.61 -12.11 -0.24
C GLY A 192 -17.63 -11.54 0.79
N GLU A 193 -16.32 -11.53 0.51
CA GLU A 193 -15.31 -10.93 1.37
C GLU A 193 -15.07 -9.45 1.00
N GLU A 194 -14.64 -8.65 1.98
CA GLU A 194 -14.13 -7.30 1.74
C GLU A 194 -12.71 -7.16 2.29
N LYS A 195 -11.79 -6.63 1.48
CA LYS A 195 -10.47 -6.24 1.94
C LYS A 195 -10.45 -4.75 2.25
N TRP A 196 -9.99 -4.43 3.45
CA TRP A 196 -9.75 -3.05 3.88
C TRP A 196 -8.27 -2.86 4.21
N ILE A 197 -7.69 -1.76 3.75
CA ILE A 197 -6.30 -1.40 4.04
C ILE A 197 -6.19 0.05 4.47
N ALA A 198 -5.27 0.35 5.39
CA ALA A 198 -4.72 1.69 5.58
C ALA A 198 -3.34 1.73 4.95
N GLN A 199 -3.07 2.69 4.08
CA GLN A 199 -1.83 2.80 3.31
C GLN A 199 -1.24 4.19 3.45
N ARG A 200 0.08 4.25 3.61
CA ARG A 200 0.87 5.48 3.59
C ARG A 200 2.11 5.27 2.73
N TRP A 201 2.39 6.24 1.88
CA TRP A 201 3.65 6.31 1.16
C TRP A 201 4.61 7.26 1.85
N PHE A 202 5.90 6.98 1.72
CA PHE A 202 6.98 7.74 2.32
C PHE A 202 7.98 8.18 1.25
N TYR A 203 8.22 9.49 1.18
CA TYR A 203 9.26 10.06 0.34
C TYR A 203 10.65 9.91 0.96
N GLN A 204 11.68 9.95 0.11
CA GLN A 204 13.06 9.84 0.56
C GLN A 204 13.53 11.11 1.31
N ARG A 205 13.08 12.28 0.88
CA ARG A 205 13.49 13.61 1.36
C ARG A 205 12.34 14.60 1.26
#